data_AF-A0A7C8LY34-F1
#
_entry.id   AF-A0A7C8LY34-F1
#
_cell.length_a   1.000
_cell.length_b   1.000
_cell.length_c   1.000
_cell.angle_alpha   90.00
_cell.angle_beta   90.00
_cell.angle_gamma   90.00
#
_symmetry.space_group_name_H-M   'P 1'
#
loop_
_entity.id
_entity.type
_entity.pdbx_description
1 polymer ?
#
loop_
_entity_poly.entity_id
_entity_poly.type
_entity_poly.pdbx_seq_one_letter_code
_entity_poly.pdbx_strand_id
1 'polypeptide(L)'
;MSFWSSLGEEFAARRRRLHRGPMKSWANPIEFLVLGGLVLAVIAPVVGRNGLADAPWGPGLPLALILAYLLFERRRQQALSTGGEPETVRAAYDKRANWLFVACALAGAATFAWALLKPVPETFVPEAPPETGTFDVNIGP
;
A
#
# COMPACT_ATOMS: atom_id res chain seq x y z
N MET A 1 1.18 29.26 12.32
CA MET A 1 1.17 27.85 12.78
C MET A 1 2.17 27.06 11.96
N SER A 2 2.88 26.11 12.57
CA SER A 2 3.82 25.25 11.83
C SER A 2 3.06 24.24 10.95
N PHE A 3 3.68 23.77 9.86
CA PHE A 3 3.09 22.73 8.99
C PHE A 3 2.65 21.50 9.78
N TRP A 4 3.49 21.01 10.69
CA TRP A 4 3.24 19.81 11.49
C TRP A 4 2.09 19.98 12.47
N SER A 5 1.98 21.14 13.13
CA SER A 5 0.85 21.42 14.02
C SER A 5 -0.47 21.49 13.24
N SER A 6 -0.48 22.16 12.08
CA SER A 6 -1.67 22.22 11.22
C SER A 6 -2.08 20.83 10.70
N LEU A 7 -1.11 19.99 10.36
CA LEU A 7 -1.37 18.62 9.89
C LEU A 7 -2.01 17.77 10.99
N GLY A 8 -1.49 17.83 12.22
CA GLY A 8 -2.03 17.07 13.36
C GLY A 8 -3.44 17.52 13.74
N GLU A 9 -3.68 18.83 13.77
CA GLU A 9 -5.02 19.39 14.02
C GLU A 9 -6.02 18.96 12.96
N GLU A 10 -5.64 18.99 11.68
CA GLU A 10 -6.52 18.59 10.58
C GLU A 10 -6.85 17.09 10.63
N PHE A 11 -5.88 16.23 10.97
CA PHE A 11 -6.13 14.80 11.17
C PHE A 11 -7.15 14.55 12.29
N ALA A 12 -6.96 15.20 13.44
CA ALA A 12 -7.88 15.08 14.57
C ALA A 12 -9.27 15.61 14.20
N ALA A 13 -9.33 16.74 13.48
CA ALA A 13 -10.58 17.33 13.02
C ALA A 13 -11.29 16.42 12.01
N ARG A 14 -10.58 15.78 11.07
CA ARG A 14 -11.18 14.86 10.09
C ARG A 14 -11.72 13.61 10.77
N ARG A 15 -10.97 13.04 11.71
CA ARG A 15 -11.46 11.90 12.51
C ARG A 15 -12.75 12.27 13.25
N ARG A 16 -12.79 13.41 13.93
CA ARG A 16 -14.02 13.90 14.59
C ARG A 16 -15.19 14.07 13.62
N ARG A 17 -14.94 14.59 12.40
CA ARG A 17 -15.97 14.70 11.35
C ARG A 17 -16.51 13.34 10.93
N LEU A 18 -15.63 12.36 10.70
CA LEU A 18 -16.03 11.00 10.33
C LEU A 18 -16.93 10.37 11.40
N HIS A 19 -16.62 10.59 12.68
CA HIS A 19 -17.37 10.06 13.83
C HIS A 19 -18.63 10.85 14.21
N ARG A 20 -18.88 12.00 13.57
CA ARG A 20 -20.08 12.83 13.80
C ARG A 20 -21.01 12.91 12.59
N GLY A 21 -20.52 12.53 11.42
CA GLY A 21 -21.28 12.57 10.17
C GLY A 21 -22.28 11.42 10.00
N PRO A 22 -22.98 11.38 8.86
CA PRO A 22 -23.95 10.33 8.53
C PRO A 22 -23.31 8.93 8.48
N MET A 23 -21.99 8.85 8.31
CA MET A 23 -21.22 7.61 8.28
C MET A 23 -20.68 7.17 9.65
N LYS A 24 -21.18 7.74 10.76
CA LYS A 24 -20.69 7.42 12.12
C LYS A 24 -20.62 5.92 12.41
N SER A 25 -21.66 5.15 12.05
CA SER A 25 -21.70 3.70 12.27
C SER A 25 -20.63 2.94 11.47
N TRP A 26 -20.17 3.52 10.35
CA TRP A 26 -19.16 2.96 9.47
C TRP A 26 -17.75 3.50 9.74
N ALA A 27 -17.59 4.50 10.61
CA ALA A 27 -16.30 5.12 10.91
C ALA A 27 -15.28 4.08 11.42
N ASN A 28 -15.67 3.26 12.41
CA ASN A 28 -14.80 2.22 12.96
C ASN A 28 -14.48 1.11 11.95
N PRO A 29 -15.47 0.51 11.23
CA PRO A 29 -15.18 -0.45 10.16
C PRO A 29 -14.23 0.09 9.09
N ILE A 30 -14.41 1.34 8.66
CA ILE A 30 -13.54 1.96 7.64
C ILE A 30 -12.12 2.15 8.19
N GLU A 31 -11.97 2.68 9.40
CA GLU A 31 -10.66 2.80 10.07
C GLU A 31 -9.98 1.43 10.17
N PHE A 32 -10.73 0.40 10.56
CA PHE A 32 -10.23 -0.98 10.64
C PHE A 32 -9.81 -1.54 9.28
N LEU A 33 -10.61 -1.35 8.23
CA LEU A 33 -10.27 -1.82 6.88
C LEU A 33 -9.03 -1.13 6.33
N VAL A 34 -8.87 0.17 6.58
CA VAL A 34 -7.68 0.92 6.15
C VAL A 34 -6.44 0.41 6.86
N LEU A 35 -6.50 0.26 8.19
CA LEU A 35 -5.38 -0.28 8.97
C LEU A 35 -5.09 -1.73 8.59
N GLY A 36 -6.12 -2.55 8.43
CA GLY A 36 -6.01 -3.94 8.00
C GLY A 36 -5.32 -4.05 6.64
N GLY A 37 -5.73 -3.26 5.65
CA GLY A 37 -5.09 -3.24 4.33
C GLY A 37 -3.61 -2.84 4.39
N LEU A 38 -3.26 -1.84 5.20
CA LEU A 38 -1.85 -1.44 5.40
C LEU A 38 -1.03 -2.53 6.08
N VAL A 39 -1.58 -3.18 7.10
CA VAL A 39 -0.95 -4.31 7.79
C VAL A 39 -0.76 -5.48 6.81
N LEU A 40 -1.77 -5.81 6.01
CA LEU A 40 -1.68 -6.83 4.97
C LEU A 40 -0.58 -6.52 3.95
N ALA A 41 -0.42 -5.25 3.56
CA ALA A 41 0.67 -4.84 2.66
C ALA A 41 2.06 -5.13 3.25
N VAL A 42 2.26 -4.83 4.53
CA VAL A 42 3.54 -5.05 5.24
C VAL A 42 3.80 -6.52 5.50
N ILE A 43 2.75 -7.31 5.75
CA ILE A 43 2.85 -8.75 6.01
C ILE A 43 3.00 -9.56 4.71
N ALA A 44 2.56 -9.02 3.57
CA ALA A 44 2.60 -9.74 2.29
C ALA A 44 3.97 -10.36 1.95
N PRO A 45 5.12 -9.69 2.11
CA PRO A 45 6.42 -10.32 1.91
C PRO A 45 6.72 -11.44 2.91
N VAL A 46 6.25 -11.35 4.15
CA VAL A 46 6.50 -12.37 5.19
C VAL A 46 5.77 -13.67 4.87
N VAL A 47 4.59 -13.56 4.26
CA VAL A 47 3.75 -14.71 3.87
C VAL A 47 4.10 -15.22 2.48
N GLY A 48 4.65 -14.37 1.61
CA GLY A 48 5.18 -14.76 0.31
C GLY A 48 6.37 -15.72 0.43
N ARG A 49 6.39 -16.75 -0.41
CA ARG A 49 7.42 -17.80 -0.37
C ARG A 49 8.83 -17.26 -0.66
N ASN A 50 8.94 -16.27 -1.55
CA ASN A 50 10.21 -15.63 -1.90
C ASN A 50 10.41 -14.28 -1.18
N GLY A 51 9.69 -14.03 -0.09
CA GLY A 51 9.89 -12.81 0.67
C GLY A 51 9.49 -11.54 -0.10
N LEU A 52 10.39 -10.55 -0.09
CA LEU A 52 10.24 -9.30 -0.84
C LEU A 52 10.24 -9.48 -2.37
N ALA A 53 10.73 -10.60 -2.91
CA ALA A 53 10.67 -10.81 -4.36
C ALA A 53 9.24 -11.03 -4.87
N ASP A 54 8.34 -11.54 -4.04
CA ASP A 54 6.94 -11.76 -4.42
C ASP A 54 6.06 -10.52 -4.20
N ALA A 55 6.43 -9.65 -3.24
CA ALA A 55 5.69 -8.43 -2.91
C ALA A 55 6.62 -7.23 -2.62
N PRO A 56 7.43 -6.77 -3.59
CA PRO A 56 8.45 -5.74 -3.34
C PRO A 56 7.83 -4.38 -2.97
N TRP A 57 6.59 -4.13 -3.40
CA TRP A 57 5.87 -2.89 -3.11
C TRP A 57 5.07 -2.93 -1.79
N GLY A 58 4.99 -4.07 -1.11
CA GLY A 58 4.20 -4.22 0.13
C GLY A 58 4.58 -3.22 1.22
N PRO A 59 5.85 -3.16 1.66
CA PRO A 59 6.32 -2.14 2.60
C PRO A 59 6.36 -0.72 2.03
N GLY A 60 6.39 -0.60 0.70
CA GLY A 60 6.33 0.68 0.00
C GLY A 60 4.98 1.37 0.12
N LEU A 61 3.89 0.63 0.27
CA LEU A 61 2.52 1.16 0.35
C LEU A 61 2.31 2.13 1.53
N PRO A 62 2.67 1.78 2.79
CA PRO A 62 2.60 2.73 3.91
C PRO A 62 3.43 4.00 3.68
N LEU A 63 4.62 3.89 3.10
CA LEU A 63 5.47 5.05 2.80
C LEU A 63 4.86 5.93 1.72
N ALA A 64 4.34 5.33 0.64
CA ALA A 64 3.63 6.02 -0.42
C ALA A 64 2.39 6.75 0.10
N LEU A 65 1.64 6.13 1.03
CA LEU A 65 0.50 6.76 1.69
C LEU A 65 0.92 8.02 2.46
N ILE A 66 1.99 7.94 3.26
CA ILE A 66 2.50 9.08 4.03
C ILE A 66 2.91 10.21 3.07
N LEU A 67 3.69 9.91 2.02
CA LEU A 67 4.15 10.90 1.05
C LEU A 67 2.98 11.56 0.31
N ALA A 68 2.03 10.77 -0.19
CA ALA A 68 0.84 11.28 -0.86
C ALA A 68 0.01 12.18 0.07
N TYR A 69 -0.11 11.79 1.34
CA TYR A 69 -0.82 12.59 2.34
C TYR A 69 -0.14 13.93 2.60
N LEU A 70 1.19 13.95 2.75
CA LEU A 70 1.96 15.18 2.91
C LEU A 70 1.81 16.11 1.69
N LEU A 71 1.81 15.55 0.48
CA LEU A 71 1.57 16.32 -0.75
C LEU A 71 0.16 16.92 -0.79
N PHE A 72 -0.86 16.18 -0.36
CA PHE A 72 -2.22 16.70 -0.27
C PHE A 72 -2.34 17.81 0.76
N GLU A 73 -1.69 17.68 1.91
CA GLU A 73 -1.69 18.71 2.95
C GLU A 73 -0.99 19.99 2.47
N ARG A 74 0.15 19.85 1.78
CA ARG A 74 0.82 20.99 1.16
C ARG A 74 -0.07 21.69 0.14
N ARG A 75 -0.77 20.93 -0.71
CA ARG A 75 -1.72 21.49 -1.70
C ARG A 75 -2.90 22.19 -1.03
N ARG A 76 -3.41 21.66 0.09
CA ARG A 76 -4.48 22.28 0.88
C ARG A 76 -4.03 23.64 1.42
N GLN A 77 -2.85 23.70 2.03
CA GLN A 77 -2.29 24.94 2.57
C GLN A 77 -2.02 25.97 1.48
N GLN A 78 -1.51 25.54 0.32
CA GLN A 78 -1.34 26.42 -0.83
C GLN A 78 -2.68 27.01 -1.30
N ALA A 79 -3.72 26.19 -1.47
CA ALA A 79 -5.04 26.64 -1.89
C ALA A 79 -5.66 27.65 -0.90
N LEU A 80 -5.47 27.45 0.41
CA LEU A 80 -5.91 28.39 1.43
C LEU A 80 -5.11 29.70 1.39
N SER A 81 -3.79 29.62 1.18
CA SER A 81 -2.93 30.81 1.12
C SER A 81 -3.20 31.70 -0.10
N THR A 82 -3.74 31.13 -1.19
CA THR A 82 -4.10 31.86 -2.41
C THR A 82 -5.53 32.42 -2.37
N GLY A 83 -6.18 32.44 -1.21
CA GLY A 83 -7.54 32.97 -1.04
C GLY A 83 -8.66 31.99 -1.44
N GLY A 84 -8.36 30.69 -1.51
CA GLY A 84 -9.39 29.68 -1.77
C GLY A 84 -10.42 29.62 -0.65
N GLU A 85 -11.68 29.42 -1.02
CA GLU A 85 -12.78 29.32 -0.06
C GLU A 85 -12.56 28.11 0.90
N PRO A 86 -12.54 28.32 2.24
CA PRO A 86 -12.16 27.29 3.18
C PRO A 86 -13.00 26.01 3.11
N GLU A 87 -14.30 26.14 2.90
CA GLU A 87 -15.22 25.00 2.89
C GLU A 87 -15.05 24.12 1.65
N THR A 88 -14.88 24.71 0.47
CA THR A 88 -14.69 23.97 -0.77
C THR A 88 -13.32 23.28 -0.80
N VAL A 89 -12.27 23.96 -0.38
CA VAL A 89 -10.92 23.39 -0.25
C VAL A 89 -10.93 22.21 0.72
N ARG A 90 -11.62 22.34 1.86
CA ARG A 90 -11.77 21.28 2.86
C ARG A 90 -12.55 20.08 2.33
N ALA A 91 -13.69 20.29 1.69
CA ALA A 91 -14.51 19.20 1.14
C ALA A 91 -13.75 18.41 0.06
N ALA A 92 -13.05 19.11 -0.84
CA ALA A 92 -12.22 18.50 -1.86
C ALA A 92 -11.05 17.71 -1.26
N TYR A 93 -10.40 18.25 -0.22
CA TYR A 93 -9.33 17.59 0.51
C TYR A 93 -9.82 16.32 1.22
N ASP A 94 -10.91 16.41 1.98
CA ASP A 94 -11.49 15.26 2.71
C ASP A 94 -11.86 14.12 1.73
N LYS A 95 -12.47 14.46 0.58
CA LYS A 95 -12.79 13.49 -0.48
C LYS A 95 -11.53 12.79 -1.01
N ARG A 96 -10.48 13.55 -1.35
CA ARG A 96 -9.21 13.00 -1.87
C ARG A 96 -8.50 12.13 -0.85
N ALA A 97 -8.44 12.59 0.41
CA ALA A 97 -7.82 11.85 1.50
C ALA A 97 -8.54 10.52 1.76
N ASN A 98 -9.88 10.54 1.83
CA ASN A 98 -10.66 9.30 2.01
C ASN A 98 -10.44 8.31 0.86
N TRP A 99 -10.47 8.77 -0.39
CA TRP A 99 -10.17 7.91 -1.54
C TRP A 99 -8.75 7.35 -1.51
N LEU A 100 -7.77 8.14 -1.07
CA LEU A 100 -6.40 7.69 -0.90
C LEU A 100 -6.31 6.56 0.13
N PHE A 101 -6.94 6.70 1.30
CA PHE A 101 -6.95 5.64 2.31
C PHE A 101 -7.61 4.35 1.81
N VAL A 102 -8.77 4.47 1.14
CA VAL A 102 -9.47 3.33 0.56
C VAL A 102 -8.62 2.66 -0.52
N ALA A 103 -8.02 3.43 -1.43
CA ALA A 103 -7.16 2.91 -2.48
C ALA A 103 -5.93 2.19 -1.91
N CYS A 104 -5.27 2.76 -0.88
CA CYS A 104 -4.15 2.10 -0.20
C CYS A 104 -4.59 0.82 0.52
N ALA A 105 -5.76 0.80 1.15
CA ALA A 105 -6.29 -0.39 1.80
C ALA A 105 -6.50 -1.54 0.79
N LEU A 106 -7.14 -1.23 -0.33
CA LEU A 106 -7.38 -2.17 -1.42
C LEU A 106 -6.07 -2.65 -2.06
N ALA A 107 -5.12 -1.74 -2.31
CA ALA A 107 -3.81 -2.10 -2.83
C ALA A 107 -3.03 -3.01 -1.87
N GLY A 108 -3.14 -2.78 -0.57
CA GLY A 108 -2.54 -3.65 0.45
C GLY A 108 -3.16 -5.05 0.47
N ALA A 109 -4.49 -5.15 0.44
CA ALA A 109 -5.19 -6.43 0.32
C ALA A 109 -4.83 -7.18 -0.98
N ALA A 110 -4.76 -6.47 -2.11
CA ALA A 110 -4.36 -7.04 -3.39
C ALA A 110 -2.91 -7.54 -3.36
N THR A 111 -2.01 -6.80 -2.73
CA THR A 111 -0.60 -7.19 -2.57
C THR A 111 -0.46 -8.47 -1.74
N PHE A 112 -1.24 -8.58 -0.67
CA PHE A 112 -1.28 -9.78 0.16
C PHE A 112 -1.84 -10.99 -0.59
N ALA A 113 -2.96 -10.81 -1.30
CA ALA A 113 -3.53 -11.88 -2.14
C ALA A 113 -2.53 -12.32 -3.23
N TRP A 114 -1.83 -11.37 -3.85
CA TRP A 114 -0.80 -11.65 -4.85
C TRP A 114 0.34 -12.51 -4.28
N ALA A 115 0.83 -12.17 -3.08
CA ALA A 115 1.88 -12.95 -2.41
C ALA A 115 1.44 -14.39 -2.11
N LEU A 116 0.16 -14.61 -1.78
CA LEU A 116 -0.40 -15.94 -1.51
C LEU A 116 -0.60 -16.79 -2.77
N LEU A 117 -0.98 -16.17 -3.88
CA LEU A 117 -1.34 -16.87 -5.11
C LEU A 117 -0.14 -17.22 -6.01
N LYS A 118 1.04 -16.69 -5.69
CA LYS A 118 2.28 -16.99 -6.43
C LYS A 118 2.55 -18.50 -6.43
N PRO A 119 2.72 -19.12 -7.62
CA PRO A 119 3.03 -20.53 -7.71
C PRO A 119 4.36 -20.84 -7.01
N VAL A 120 4.51 -22.10 -6.56
CA VAL A 120 5.78 -22.57 -6.00
C VAL A 120 6.86 -22.32 -7.06
N PRO A 121 7.97 -21.62 -6.73
CA PRO A 121 9.07 -21.51 -7.67
C PRO A 121 9.51 -22.91 -8.05
N GLU A 122 9.66 -23.19 -9.34
CA GLU A 122 10.30 -24.42 -9.79
C GLU A 122 11.66 -24.46 -9.13
N THR A 123 11.80 -25.30 -8.10
CA THR A 123 13.11 -25.62 -7.56
C THR A 123 13.90 -26.13 -8.75
N PHE A 124 15.03 -25.50 -9.04
CA PHE A 124 16.00 -26.04 -9.97
C PHE A 124 16.33 -27.45 -9.48
N VAL A 125 15.66 -28.45 -10.03
CA VAL A 125 16.04 -29.85 -9.87
C VAL A 125 17.28 -29.94 -10.72
N PRO A 126 18.49 -30.07 -10.15
CA PRO A 126 19.66 -30.33 -10.96
C PRO A 126 19.31 -31.55 -11.81
N GLU A 127 19.38 -31.39 -13.12
CA GLU A 127 19.22 -32.49 -14.07
C GLU A 127 20.04 -33.65 -13.52
N ALA A 128 19.40 -34.80 -13.29
CA ALA A 128 20.08 -35.94 -12.71
C ALA A 128 21.36 -36.16 -13.52
N PRO A 129 22.54 -36.32 -12.89
CA PRO A 129 23.77 -36.51 -13.62
C PRO A 129 23.52 -37.65 -14.63
N PRO A 130 23.91 -37.47 -15.91
CA PRO A 130 23.61 -38.46 -16.93
C PRO A 130 24.05 -39.83 -16.40
N GLU A 131 23.14 -40.81 -16.46
CA GLU A 131 23.48 -42.18 -16.06
C GLU A 131 24.78 -42.55 -16.76
N THR A 132 25.71 -43.15 -16.02
CA THR A 132 27.00 -43.62 -16.54
C THR A 132 26.75 -44.61 -17.68
N GLY A 133 26.61 -44.08 -18.88
CA GLY A 133 26.28 -44.77 -20.11
C GLY A 133 27.10 -44.12 -21.20
N THR A 134 28.27 -44.73 -21.43
CA THR A 134 29.11 -44.64 -22.63
C THR A 134 28.78 -43.48 -23.57
N PHE A 135 29.56 -42.40 -23.48
CA PHE A 135 29.62 -41.40 -24.54
C PHE A 135 30.25 -42.08 -25.77
N ASP A 136 29.49 -42.17 -26.86
CA ASP A 136 30.01 -42.63 -28.14
C ASP A 136 30.83 -41.48 -28.75
N VAL A 137 32.09 -41.35 -28.33
CA VAL A 137 33.01 -40.35 -28.86
C VAL A 137 33.44 -40.82 -30.24
N ASN A 138 32.74 -40.36 -31.27
CA ASN A 138 33.14 -40.58 -32.65
C ASN A 138 34.39 -39.74 -32.97
N ILE A 139 35.56 -40.29 -32.68
CA ILE A 139 36.83 -39.78 -33.19
C ILE A 139 36.94 -40.31 -34.62
N GLY A 140 36.49 -39.50 -35.59
CA GLY A 140 36.77 -39.74 -37.00
C GLY A 140 38.29 -39.67 -37.28
N PRO A 141 38.76 -40.30 -38.37
CA PRO A 141 40.17 -40.30 -38.75
C PRO A 141 40.71 -38.88 -39.07
#